data_AF-J8HUA1-F1
#
_entry.id   AF-J8HUA1-F1
#
_cell.length_a   1.000
_cell.length_b   1.000
_cell.length_c   1.000
_cell.angle_alpha   90.00
_cell.angle_beta   90.00
_cell.angle_gamma   90.00
#
_symmetry.space_group_name_H-M   'P 1'
#
loop_
_entity.id
_entity.type
_entity.pdbx_description
1 polymer ?
#
loop_
_entity_poly.entity_id
_entity_poly.type
_entity_poly.pdbx_seq_one_letter_code
_entity_poly.pdbx_strand_id
1 'polypeptide(L)'
;MSWKLINGVREGTTDNFVIGPGVMYKGFKSVKDLGEMLGATTGGCKVGFTREYYDADIDGVLGKLVRGKWLLKDEPHMEVTLVEFTKENLELALPGVDVDSTTDNDYNIVKPTNEIKDTSYSDIAIVGVVSGSDIPVIFVIRNAMVVSSVEIDLKDGKGTVGLKCKFIGHYSESSPNTPPYEIYLPKKKAPKLPTTSK
;
A
#
# COMPACT_ATOMS: atom_id res chain seq x y z
N MET A 1 14.52 -26.59 -36.09
CA MET A 1 14.34 -26.72 -34.63
C MET A 1 13.12 -25.91 -34.22
N SER A 2 12.01 -26.58 -33.88
CA SER A 2 10.80 -25.90 -33.40
C SER A 2 11.00 -25.54 -31.93
N TRP A 3 11.03 -24.26 -31.59
CA TRP A 3 10.98 -23.82 -30.19
C TRP A 3 9.63 -24.25 -29.61
N LYS A 4 9.66 -25.16 -28.63
CA LYS A 4 8.48 -25.45 -27.80
C LYS A 4 8.29 -24.27 -26.86
N LEU A 5 7.14 -23.59 -26.95
CA LEU A 5 6.72 -22.67 -25.91
C LEU A 5 6.57 -23.46 -24.60
N ILE A 6 7.52 -23.28 -23.69
CA ILE A 6 7.39 -23.70 -22.30
C ILE A 6 6.69 -22.54 -21.60
N ASN A 7 5.43 -22.72 -21.21
CA ASN A 7 4.70 -21.75 -20.39
C ASN A 7 4.47 -22.33 -18.99
N GLY A 8 4.43 -21.45 -17.98
CA GLY A 8 4.26 -21.82 -16.57
C GLY A 8 2.80 -21.86 -16.10
N VAL A 9 1.84 -21.86 -17.03
CA VAL A 9 0.41 -21.78 -16.71
C VAL A 9 -0.04 -23.14 -16.18
N ARG A 10 -0.52 -23.14 -14.93
CA ARG A 10 -1.17 -24.30 -14.30
C ARG A 10 -2.68 -24.11 -14.31
N GLU A 11 -3.43 -25.20 -14.25
CA GLU A 11 -4.88 -25.14 -14.05
C GLU A 11 -5.21 -24.34 -12.77
N GLY A 12 -6.12 -23.36 -12.87
CA GLY A 12 -6.46 -22.43 -11.79
C GLY A 12 -5.44 -21.31 -11.54
N THR A 13 -4.51 -21.03 -12.47
CA THR A 13 -3.60 -19.87 -12.37
C THR A 13 -4.37 -18.55 -12.39
N THR A 14 -5.42 -18.48 -13.22
CA THR A 14 -6.34 -17.33 -13.32
C THR A 14 -7.12 -17.04 -12.03
N ASP A 15 -7.22 -18.03 -11.14
CA ASP A 15 -7.92 -17.94 -9.85
C ASP A 15 -7.03 -17.37 -8.73
N ASN A 16 -5.82 -16.91 -9.06
CA ASN A 16 -4.92 -16.24 -8.11
C ASN A 16 -4.48 -14.87 -8.62
N PHE A 17 -5.14 -14.34 -9.66
CA PHE A 17 -4.83 -13.00 -10.15
C PHE A 17 -5.45 -11.96 -9.22
N VAL A 18 -4.62 -11.04 -8.71
CA VAL A 18 -5.12 -9.82 -8.06
C VAL A 18 -5.61 -8.90 -9.17
N ILE A 19 -6.91 -8.59 -9.15
CA ILE A 19 -7.58 -7.76 -10.14
C ILE A 19 -8.25 -6.58 -9.41
N GLY A 20 -8.22 -5.42 -10.04
CA GLY A 20 -8.99 -4.25 -9.64
C GLY A 20 -8.12 -3.07 -9.21
N PRO A 21 -8.72 -1.87 -9.16
CA PRO A 21 -7.99 -0.62 -8.91
C PRO A 21 -7.46 -0.47 -7.48
N GLY A 22 -7.96 -1.30 -6.54
CA GLY A 22 -7.67 -1.18 -5.12
C GLY A 22 -8.52 -0.11 -4.45
N VAL A 23 -9.16 -0.43 -3.32
CA VAL A 23 -9.86 0.56 -2.48
C VAL A 23 -9.01 0.87 -1.26
N MET A 24 -8.83 2.15 -0.95
CA MET A 24 -7.99 2.61 0.14
C MET A 24 -8.81 2.98 1.38
N TYR A 25 -8.37 2.53 2.54
CA TYR A 25 -8.96 2.79 3.84
C TYR A 25 -7.93 3.39 4.81
N LYS A 26 -8.39 4.25 5.72
CA LYS A 26 -7.64 4.88 6.81
C LYS A 26 -8.12 4.36 8.15
N GLY A 27 -7.18 4.11 9.07
CA GLY A 27 -7.47 3.65 10.43
C GLY A 27 -7.77 2.16 10.51
N PHE A 28 -7.06 1.34 9.73
CA PHE A 28 -7.26 -0.11 9.72
C PHE A 28 -7.08 -0.74 11.11
N LYS A 29 -8.13 -1.42 11.61
CA LYS A 29 -8.06 -2.16 12.88
C LYS A 29 -8.02 -3.66 12.67
N SER A 30 -8.85 -4.19 11.76
CA SER A 30 -8.91 -5.63 11.48
C SER A 30 -9.54 -5.93 10.12
N VAL A 31 -9.48 -7.18 9.67
CA VAL A 31 -10.17 -7.64 8.44
C VAL A 31 -11.69 -7.40 8.48
N LYS A 32 -12.29 -7.29 9.68
CA LYS A 32 -13.72 -6.97 9.86
C LYS A 32 -14.00 -5.47 9.95
N ASP A 33 -12.98 -4.69 10.29
CA ASP A 33 -13.05 -3.24 10.49
C ASP A 33 -11.86 -2.60 9.77
N LEU A 34 -12.07 -2.37 8.47
CA LEU A 34 -11.06 -1.85 7.55
C LEU A 34 -10.75 -0.37 7.80
N GLY A 35 -11.60 0.32 8.58
CA GLY A 35 -11.53 1.76 8.80
C GLY A 35 -12.39 2.57 7.83
N GLU A 36 -12.04 3.84 7.67
CA GLU A 36 -12.76 4.82 6.86
C GLU A 36 -12.27 4.79 5.40
N MET A 37 -13.19 4.75 4.44
CA MET A 37 -12.85 4.76 3.02
C MET A 37 -12.46 6.17 2.58
N LEU A 38 -11.28 6.32 1.96
CA LEU A 38 -10.73 7.63 1.56
C LEU A 38 -11.26 8.16 0.21
N GLY A 39 -12.10 7.37 -0.47
CA GLY A 39 -12.76 7.78 -1.72
C GLY A 39 -12.17 7.15 -2.99
N ALA A 40 -12.59 7.69 -4.13
CA ALA A 40 -12.19 7.17 -5.43
C ALA A 40 -10.70 7.40 -5.75
N THR A 41 -10.03 6.35 -6.22
CA THR A 41 -8.64 6.39 -6.70
C THR A 41 -8.61 6.35 -8.24
N THR A 42 -7.61 7.00 -8.85
CA THR A 42 -7.39 6.95 -10.30
C THR A 42 -5.97 6.49 -10.62
N GLY A 43 -5.79 5.80 -11.75
CA GLY A 43 -4.48 5.29 -12.17
C GLY A 43 -3.99 4.03 -11.42
N GLY A 44 -4.82 3.48 -10.53
CA GLY A 44 -4.52 2.32 -9.70
C GLY A 44 -3.62 2.64 -8.51
N CYS A 45 -3.47 1.65 -7.63
CA CYS A 45 -2.58 1.74 -6.48
C CYS A 45 -1.32 0.88 -6.67
N LYS A 46 -0.18 1.36 -6.17
CA LYS A 46 1.07 0.60 -6.14
C LYS A 46 1.49 0.38 -4.70
N VAL A 47 1.86 -0.86 -4.37
CA VAL A 47 2.45 -1.22 -3.09
C VAL A 47 3.84 -1.75 -3.37
N GLY A 48 4.85 -1.23 -2.65
CA GLY A 48 6.24 -1.59 -2.82
C GLY A 48 6.95 -1.74 -1.48
N PHE A 49 8.03 -2.52 -1.49
CA PHE A 49 8.89 -2.75 -0.32
C PHE A 49 10.33 -2.47 -0.73
N THR A 50 10.90 -1.39 -0.21
CA THR A 50 12.29 -1.04 -0.47
C THR A 50 13.16 -1.73 0.56
N ARG A 51 13.85 -2.80 0.16
CA ARG A 51 14.72 -3.59 1.03
C ARG A 51 16.18 -3.46 0.67
N GLU A 52 17.01 -3.15 1.65
CA GLU A 52 18.46 -3.13 1.52
C GLU A 52 19.07 -4.30 2.28
N TYR A 53 20.02 -4.98 1.66
CA TYR A 53 20.69 -6.14 2.24
C TYR A 53 22.18 -5.89 2.36
N TYR A 54 22.74 -6.26 3.51
CA TYR A 54 24.17 -6.38 3.68
C TYR A 54 24.62 -7.77 3.23
N ASP A 55 25.69 -7.83 2.44
CA ASP A 55 26.41 -9.06 2.15
C ASP A 55 27.69 -9.07 3.02
N ALA A 56 27.88 -10.11 3.82
CA ALA A 56 29.05 -10.26 4.67
C ALA A 56 30.31 -10.40 3.81
N ASP A 57 31.22 -9.45 3.98
CA ASP A 57 32.51 -9.46 3.32
C ASP A 57 33.49 -10.32 4.11
N ILE A 58 33.91 -11.46 3.54
CA ILE A 58 34.80 -12.43 4.17
C ILE A 58 35.99 -12.67 3.23
N ASP A 59 37.19 -12.38 3.72
CA ASP A 59 38.42 -12.53 2.97
C ASP A 59 38.67 -13.99 2.53
N GLY A 60 39.14 -14.16 1.30
CA GLY A 60 39.40 -15.47 0.68
C GLY A 60 38.19 -16.18 0.08
N VAL A 61 36.97 -15.63 0.16
CA VAL A 61 35.77 -16.21 -0.47
C VAL A 61 35.57 -15.65 -1.88
N LEU A 62 35.39 -16.51 -2.87
CA LEU A 62 35.25 -16.13 -4.29
C LEU A 62 33.89 -15.47 -4.65
N GLY A 63 32.98 -15.29 -3.69
CA GLY A 63 31.65 -14.74 -3.97
C GLY A 63 30.69 -14.77 -2.77
N LYS A 64 29.40 -14.54 -3.04
CA LYS A 64 28.37 -14.43 -2.00
C LYS A 64 28.12 -15.77 -1.31
N LEU A 65 28.22 -15.77 0.02
CA LEU A 65 28.00 -16.96 0.84
C LEU A 65 26.51 -17.18 1.12
N VAL A 66 26.06 -18.44 1.02
CA VAL A 66 24.74 -18.84 1.51
C VAL A 66 24.66 -18.52 3.01
N ARG A 67 23.59 -17.84 3.44
CA ARG A 67 23.40 -17.30 4.81
C ARG A 67 24.36 -16.15 5.21
N GLY A 68 25.16 -15.63 4.28
CA GLY A 68 25.99 -14.44 4.48
C GLY A 68 25.26 -13.12 4.23
N LYS A 69 23.93 -13.11 4.13
CA LYS A 69 23.13 -11.94 3.76
C LYS A 69 22.19 -11.54 4.90
N TRP A 70 22.21 -10.27 5.31
CA TRP A 70 21.41 -9.73 6.40
C TRP A 70 20.55 -8.57 5.89
N LEU A 71 19.37 -8.35 6.48
CA LEU A 71 18.48 -7.24 6.13
C LEU A 71 18.90 -5.99 6.90
N LEU A 72 19.15 -4.88 6.20
CA LEU A 72 19.54 -3.59 6.79
C LEU A 72 18.35 -2.63 6.90
N LYS A 73 17.55 -2.57 5.83
CA LYS A 73 16.43 -1.63 5.70
C LYS A 73 15.24 -2.37 5.11
N ASP A 74 14.04 -2.16 5.66
CA ASP A 74 12.77 -2.60 5.08
C ASP A 74 11.77 -1.44 5.19
N GLU A 75 11.55 -0.76 4.07
CA GLU A 75 10.69 0.42 4.00
C GLU A 75 9.47 0.12 3.11
N PRO A 76 8.31 -0.20 3.72
CA PRO A 76 7.07 -0.35 2.96
C PRO A 76 6.58 1.02 2.48
N HIS A 77 6.19 1.09 1.22
CA HIS A 77 5.59 2.29 0.64
C HIS A 77 4.39 1.96 -0.24
N MET A 78 3.52 2.95 -0.38
CA MET A 78 2.30 2.84 -1.17
C MET A 78 2.04 4.14 -1.90
N GLU A 79 1.77 4.04 -3.20
CA GLU A 79 1.50 5.17 -4.08
C GLU A 79 0.06 5.08 -4.59
N VAL A 80 -0.68 6.17 -4.46
CA VAL A 80 -2.09 6.28 -4.85
C VAL A 80 -2.37 7.69 -5.36
N THR A 81 -3.35 7.82 -6.25
CA THR A 81 -3.89 9.13 -6.65
C THR A 81 -5.34 9.22 -6.18
N LEU A 82 -5.62 10.10 -5.21
CA LEU A 82 -6.97 10.35 -4.70
C LEU A 82 -7.67 11.39 -5.57
N VAL A 83 -8.87 11.12 -6.05
CA VAL A 83 -9.65 12.04 -6.88
C VAL A 83 -10.44 13.05 -6.05
N GLU A 84 -10.81 12.65 -4.83
CA GLU A 84 -11.71 13.43 -3.99
C GLU A 84 -10.93 14.48 -3.18
N PHE A 85 -11.20 15.75 -3.46
CA PHE A 85 -10.67 16.89 -2.71
C PHE A 85 -11.58 17.21 -1.53
N THR A 86 -11.45 16.42 -0.46
CA THR A 86 -12.09 16.69 0.83
C THR A 86 -11.07 17.27 1.82
N LYS A 87 -11.56 17.87 2.90
CA LYS A 87 -10.71 18.39 3.99
C LYS A 87 -9.81 17.27 4.54
N GLU A 88 -10.40 16.10 4.77
CA GLU A 88 -9.76 14.94 5.37
C GLU A 88 -8.67 14.36 4.45
N ASN A 89 -8.92 14.35 3.13
CA ASN A 89 -7.94 13.90 2.15
C ASN A 89 -6.78 14.90 1.98
N LEU A 90 -7.04 16.21 2.11
CA LEU A 90 -5.99 17.22 2.09
C LEU A 90 -5.11 17.16 3.34
N GLU A 91 -5.71 17.00 4.53
CA GLU A 91 -4.97 16.78 5.78
C GLU A 91 -4.14 15.48 5.72
N LEU A 92 -4.67 14.43 5.11
CA LEU A 92 -3.93 13.18 4.91
C LEU A 92 -2.78 13.34 3.91
N ALA A 93 -3.01 14.07 2.81
CA ALA A 93 -2.02 14.29 1.76
C ALA A 93 -0.88 15.22 2.21
N LEU A 94 -1.18 16.18 3.08
CA LEU A 94 -0.24 17.21 3.55
C LEU A 94 -0.04 17.09 5.06
N PRO A 95 0.93 16.27 5.54
CA PRO A 95 1.23 16.22 6.96
C PRO A 95 1.73 17.58 7.46
N GLY A 96 1.34 17.93 8.68
CA GLY A 96 1.74 19.20 9.30
C GLY A 96 0.96 20.43 8.81
N VAL A 97 -0.25 20.27 8.25
CA VAL A 97 -1.17 21.39 8.00
C VAL A 97 -2.25 21.48 9.07
N ASP A 98 -2.80 22.67 9.25
CA ASP A 98 -3.99 22.93 10.05
C ASP A 98 -5.10 23.48 9.15
N VAL A 99 -6.35 23.11 9.42
CA VAL A 99 -7.48 23.51 8.61
C VAL A 99 -8.43 24.36 9.42
N ASP A 100 -8.43 25.66 9.10
CA ASP A 100 -9.35 26.63 9.65
C ASP A 100 -10.66 26.65 8.85
N SER A 101 -11.70 26.09 9.47
CA SER A 101 -13.07 26.03 8.93
C SER A 101 -13.97 27.14 9.50
N THR A 102 -13.41 28.10 10.23
CA THR A 102 -14.18 29.07 11.04
C THR A 102 -14.06 30.51 10.54
N THR A 103 -12.93 30.86 9.93
CA THR A 103 -12.68 32.22 9.45
C THR A 103 -13.54 32.59 8.24
N ASP A 104 -13.92 31.61 7.43
CA ASP A 104 -14.72 31.82 6.21
C ASP A 104 -15.89 30.82 6.18
N ASN A 105 -17.07 31.27 5.75
CA ASN A 105 -18.26 30.42 5.69
C ASN A 105 -18.28 29.52 4.45
N ASP A 106 -17.57 29.92 3.39
CA ASP A 106 -17.55 29.23 2.10
C ASP A 106 -16.27 28.38 1.92
N TYR A 107 -15.19 28.69 2.66
CA TYR A 107 -13.89 28.05 2.47
C TYR A 107 -13.31 27.40 3.74
N ASN A 108 -12.72 26.21 3.55
CA ASN A 108 -11.77 25.64 4.48
C ASN A 108 -10.36 26.14 4.13
N ILE A 109 -9.70 26.82 5.05
CA ILE A 109 -8.37 27.40 4.83
C ILE A 109 -7.30 26.46 5.39
N VAL A 110 -6.59 25.77 4.51
CA VAL A 110 -5.46 24.91 4.87
C VAL A 110 -4.18 25.74 5.00
N LYS A 111 -3.55 25.74 6.18
CA LYS A 111 -2.30 26.46 6.46
C LYS A 111 -1.21 25.50 6.92
N PRO A 112 0.01 25.58 6.38
CA PRO A 112 1.12 24.78 6.89
C PRO A 112 1.50 25.20 8.30
N THR A 113 1.95 24.23 9.08
CA THR A 113 2.52 24.39 10.41
C THR A 113 3.93 23.80 10.41
N ASN A 114 4.73 24.18 11.41
CA ASN A 114 6.10 23.65 11.54
C ASN A 114 6.14 22.35 12.36
N GLU A 115 4.99 21.74 12.64
CA GLU A 115 4.87 20.60 13.55
C GLU A 115 4.14 19.45 12.85
N ILE A 116 4.78 18.28 12.80
CA ILE A 116 4.13 17.04 12.38
C ILE A 116 3.56 16.39 13.63
N LYS A 117 2.25 16.52 13.81
CA LYS A 117 1.51 15.90 14.91
C LYS A 117 1.43 14.39 14.73
N ASP A 118 1.32 13.63 15.82
CA ASP A 118 1.12 12.17 15.79
C ASP A 118 -0.10 11.74 14.96
N THR A 119 -1.12 12.59 14.88
CA THR A 119 -2.32 12.39 14.05
C THR A 119 -2.02 12.36 12.54
N SER A 120 -0.83 12.79 12.13
CA SER A 120 -0.36 12.71 10.73
C SER A 120 0.05 11.29 10.34
N TYR A 121 0.29 10.41 11.32
CA TYR A 121 0.54 8.99 11.10
C TYR A 121 -0.79 8.24 11.17
N SER A 122 -1.06 7.38 10.19
CA SER A 122 -2.29 6.60 10.15
C SER A 122 -2.05 5.22 9.55
N ASP A 123 -2.77 4.22 10.05
CA ASP A 123 -2.75 2.89 9.47
C ASP A 123 -3.56 2.88 8.17
N ILE A 124 -2.91 2.58 7.05
CA ILE A 124 -3.52 2.59 5.73
C ILE A 124 -3.68 1.15 5.24
N ALA A 125 -4.85 0.83 4.72
CA ALA A 125 -5.12 -0.45 4.07
C ALA A 125 -5.56 -0.27 2.62
N ILE A 126 -5.02 -1.10 1.73
CA ILE A 126 -5.51 -1.26 0.36
C ILE A 126 -6.11 -2.63 0.18
N VAL A 127 -7.35 -2.66 -0.31
CA VAL A 127 -8.11 -3.86 -0.57
C VAL A 127 -8.18 -4.11 -2.07
N GLY A 128 -7.58 -5.21 -2.52
CA GLY A 128 -7.66 -5.71 -3.89
C GLY A 128 -8.57 -6.94 -3.98
N VAL A 129 -9.17 -7.18 -5.14
CA VAL A 129 -9.98 -8.39 -5.39
C VAL A 129 -9.08 -9.46 -5.99
N VAL A 130 -9.29 -10.73 -5.64
CA VAL A 130 -8.62 -11.86 -6.30
C VAL A 130 -9.63 -12.56 -7.19
N SER A 131 -9.32 -12.68 -8.47
CA SER A 131 -10.09 -13.50 -9.40
C SER A 131 -10.17 -14.92 -8.84
N GLY A 132 -11.36 -15.49 -8.70
CA GLY A 132 -11.55 -16.86 -8.17
C GLY A 132 -11.65 -17.00 -6.64
N SER A 133 -11.66 -15.89 -5.89
CA SER A 133 -11.91 -15.89 -4.44
C SER A 133 -12.85 -14.75 -4.04
N ASP A 134 -13.88 -15.05 -3.25
CA ASP A 134 -14.76 -14.04 -2.64
C ASP A 134 -14.06 -13.28 -1.49
N ILE A 135 -12.90 -13.76 -1.05
CA ILE A 135 -12.09 -13.14 0.01
C ILE A 135 -11.05 -12.22 -0.66
N PRO A 136 -11.03 -10.92 -0.33
CA PRO A 136 -10.09 -9.96 -0.91
C PRO A 136 -8.67 -10.11 -0.34
N VAL A 137 -7.70 -9.52 -1.06
CA VAL A 137 -6.34 -9.31 -0.55
C VAL A 137 -6.28 -7.94 0.10
N ILE A 138 -5.65 -7.85 1.27
CA ILE A 138 -5.49 -6.60 2.00
C ILE A 138 -4.01 -6.35 2.26
N PHE A 139 -3.51 -5.21 1.78
CA PHE A 139 -2.18 -4.70 2.10
C PHE A 139 -2.32 -3.60 3.14
N VAL A 140 -1.72 -3.78 4.31
CA VAL A 140 -1.78 -2.81 5.41
C VAL A 140 -0.38 -2.24 5.61
N ILE A 141 -0.26 -0.93 5.67
CA ILE A 141 0.94 -0.21 6.10
C ILE A 141 0.61 0.49 7.41
N ARG A 142 1.37 0.19 8.46
CA ARG A 142 1.20 0.75 9.80
C ARG A 142 1.94 2.07 9.93
N ASN A 143 1.40 2.99 10.73
CA ASN A 143 1.97 4.32 10.97
C ASN A 143 2.41 5.01 9.66
N ALA A 144 1.55 4.98 8.65
CA ALA A 144 1.87 5.52 7.35
C ALA A 144 1.74 7.05 7.38
N MET A 145 2.71 7.73 6.79
CA MET A 145 2.70 9.19 6.58
C MET A 145 3.04 9.48 5.12
N VAL A 146 2.45 10.53 4.55
CA VAL A 146 2.78 10.96 3.19
C VAL A 146 4.15 11.64 3.19
N VAL A 147 5.04 11.21 2.30
CA VAL A 147 6.41 11.75 2.18
C VAL A 147 6.65 12.41 0.81
N SER A 148 5.74 12.24 -0.16
CA SER A 148 5.84 12.90 -1.46
C SER A 148 5.41 14.36 -1.41
N SER A 149 6.03 15.19 -2.27
CA SER A 149 5.45 16.47 -2.67
C SER A 149 4.07 16.24 -3.27
N VAL A 150 3.04 16.86 -2.69
CA VAL A 150 1.68 16.79 -3.23
C VAL A 150 1.65 17.56 -4.55
N GLU A 151 1.53 16.82 -5.65
CA GLU A 151 1.34 17.37 -6.98
C GLU A 151 -0.16 17.42 -7.29
N ILE A 152 -0.67 18.61 -7.59
CA ILE A 152 -2.03 18.83 -8.08
C ILE A 152 -1.96 19.12 -9.58
N ASP A 153 -2.18 18.09 -10.39
CA ASP A 153 -2.18 18.22 -11.85
C ASP A 153 -3.53 18.78 -12.34
N LEU A 154 -3.64 20.11 -12.39
CA LEU A 154 -4.78 20.80 -13.02
C LEU A 154 -4.69 20.65 -14.55
N LYS A 155 -5.39 19.65 -15.11
CA LYS A 155 -5.41 19.37 -16.56
C LYS A 155 -6.58 20.07 -17.27
N ASP A 156 -6.46 20.21 -18.58
CA ASP A 156 -7.38 20.93 -19.48
C ASP A 156 -8.74 20.23 -19.73
N GLY A 157 -9.27 19.48 -18.76
CA GLY A 157 -10.62 18.90 -18.79
C GLY A 157 -10.76 17.49 -19.38
N LYS A 158 -9.66 16.80 -19.72
CA LYS A 158 -9.68 15.39 -20.21
C LYS A 158 -9.10 14.36 -19.23
N GLY A 159 -8.76 14.77 -18.02
CA GLY A 159 -8.27 13.88 -16.97
C GLY A 159 -8.84 14.31 -15.64
N THR A 160 -9.14 13.33 -14.79
CA THR A 160 -9.53 13.59 -13.40
C THR A 160 -8.34 14.17 -12.66
N VAL A 161 -8.49 15.37 -12.11
CA VAL A 161 -7.51 15.97 -11.19
C VAL A 161 -7.49 15.12 -9.94
N GLY A 162 -6.31 14.80 -9.43
CA GLY A 162 -6.18 14.03 -8.20
C GLY A 162 -4.90 14.36 -7.44
N LEU A 163 -4.95 14.10 -6.14
CA LEU A 163 -3.85 14.23 -5.20
C LEU A 163 -2.99 12.97 -5.26
N LYS A 164 -1.78 13.09 -5.81
CA LYS A 164 -0.80 12.00 -5.77
C LYS A 164 -0.18 11.94 -4.38
N CYS A 165 -0.36 10.81 -3.69
CA CYS A 165 0.16 10.58 -2.36
C CYS A 165 1.05 9.34 -2.34
N LYS A 166 2.26 9.49 -1.81
CA LYS A 166 3.15 8.38 -1.45
C LYS A 166 3.24 8.24 0.05
N PHE A 167 2.63 7.18 0.57
CA PHE A 167 2.67 6.80 1.97
C PHE A 167 3.89 5.93 2.25
N ILE A 168 4.58 6.20 3.35
CA ILE A 168 5.68 5.38 3.88
C ILE A 168 5.32 4.95 5.29
N GLY A 169 5.48 3.65 5.58
CA GLY A 169 5.24 3.10 6.92
C GLY A 169 6.42 3.35 7.85
N HIS A 170 6.12 3.71 9.10
CA HIS A 170 7.12 4.03 10.11
C HIS A 170 7.13 2.99 11.26
N TYR A 171 8.32 2.65 11.72
CA TYR A 171 8.50 1.75 12.86
C TYR A 171 7.98 2.43 14.14
N SER A 172 7.26 1.67 14.97
CA SER A 172 6.80 2.16 16.27
C SER A 172 7.92 2.08 17.30
N GLU A 173 8.01 3.07 18.19
CA GLU A 173 8.91 3.03 19.35
C GLU A 173 8.65 1.83 20.27
N SER A 174 7.40 1.36 20.33
CA SER A 174 7.01 0.18 21.11
C SER A 174 7.46 -1.15 20.48
N SER A 175 7.81 -1.15 19.19
CA SER A 175 8.21 -2.34 18.42
C SER A 175 9.18 -1.95 17.30
N PRO A 176 10.39 -1.46 17.63
CA PRO A 176 11.31 -0.85 16.67
C PRO A 176 11.94 -1.85 15.70
N ASN A 177 11.79 -3.16 15.96
CA ASN A 177 12.33 -4.24 15.12
C ASN A 177 11.25 -4.93 14.26
N THR A 178 10.00 -4.46 14.33
CA THR A 178 8.88 -5.07 13.59
C THR A 178 8.57 -4.22 12.37
N PRO A 179 8.71 -4.75 11.14
CA PRO A 179 8.38 -4.01 9.93
C PRO A 179 6.92 -3.53 9.94
N PRO A 180 6.64 -2.27 9.56
CA PRO A 180 5.32 -1.66 9.73
C PRO A 180 4.37 -2.00 8.58
N TYR A 181 4.18 -3.28 8.26
CA TYR A 181 3.20 -3.73 7.27
C TYR A 181 2.68 -5.14 7.54
N GLU A 182 1.47 -5.40 7.06
CA GLU A 182 0.82 -6.71 7.10
C GLU A 182 0.18 -7.00 5.74
N ILE A 183 0.22 -8.25 5.30
CA ILE A 183 -0.42 -8.67 4.03
C ILE A 183 -1.37 -9.83 4.34
N TYR A 184 -2.66 -9.60 4.11
CA TYR A 184 -3.70 -10.60 4.25
C TYR A 184 -4.01 -11.20 2.88
N LEU A 185 -3.60 -12.45 2.69
CA LEU A 185 -3.91 -13.22 1.49
C LEU A 185 -5.05 -14.21 1.78
N PRO A 186 -6.01 -14.37 0.86
CA PRO A 186 -7.05 -15.38 1.01
C PRO A 186 -6.42 -16.77 1.02
N LYS A 187 -6.78 -17.59 2.00
CA LYS A 187 -6.39 -18.99 2.02
C LYS A 187 -7.14 -19.68 0.89
N LYS A 188 -6.41 -20.30 -0.05
CA LYS A 188 -7.02 -21.12 -1.10
C LYS A 188 -7.94 -22.15 -0.44
N LYS A 189 -9.21 -22.22 -0.84
CA LYS A 189 -10.07 -23.35 -0.46
C LYS A 189 -9.33 -24.60 -0.91
N ALA A 190 -9.07 -25.56 0.00
CA ALA A 190 -8.40 -26.79 -0.37
C ALA A 190 -9.12 -27.41 -1.58
N PRO A 191 -8.39 -27.84 -2.63
CA PRO A 191 -9.03 -28.50 -3.75
C PRO A 191 -9.84 -29.67 -3.19
N LYS A 192 -11.15 -29.73 -3.50
CA LYS A 192 -11.93 -30.92 -3.20
C LYS A 192 -11.21 -32.08 -3.87
N LEU A 193 -10.66 -32.99 -3.06
CA LEU A 193 -10.13 -34.25 -3.57
C LEU A 193 -11.20 -34.86 -4.49
N PRO A 194 -10.86 -35.27 -5.72
CA PRO A 194 -11.82 -35.92 -6.60
C PRO A 194 -12.41 -37.09 -5.82
N THR A 195 -13.72 -37.05 -5.61
CA THR A 195 -14.45 -38.13 -4.95
C THR A 195 -14.41 -39.29 -5.91
N THR A 196 -13.49 -40.22 -5.69
CA THR A 196 -13.42 -41.47 -6.45
C THR A 196 -14.71 -42.24 -6.15
N SER A 197 -15.72 -42.09 -7.01
CA SER A 197 -16.85 -43.01 -7.00
C SER A 197 -16.32 -44.35 -7.50
N LYS A 198 -16.30 -45.33 -6.60
CA LYS A 198 -16.19 -46.74 -6.98
C LYS A 198 -17.46 -47.18 -7.70
#